data_AF-A0A381WIQ5-F1
#
_entry.id   AF-A0A381WIQ5-F1
#
_cell.length_a   1.000
_cell.length_b   1.000
_cell.length_c   1.000
_cell.angle_alpha   90.00
_cell.angle_beta   90.00
_cell.angle_gamma   90.00
#
_symmetry.space_group_name_H-M   'P 1'
#
loop_
_entity.id
_entity.type
_entity.pdbx_description
1 polymer ?
#
loop_
_entity_poly.entity_id
_entity_poly.type
_entity_poly.pdbx_seq_one_letter_code
_entity_poly.pdbx_strand_id
1 'polypeptide(L)'
;MKHFINIVWEKKVDDIDGVVADAVIECADEALLEDETNYLLGETDKGGLILTVETHKPLKGSESTVVAERIANKLFDLGYNHFDVEISV
;
A
#
# COMPACT_ATOMS: atom_id res chain seq x y z
N MET A 1 -7.09 -4.66 -12.60
CA MET A 1 -5.79 -4.11 -12.17
C MET A 1 -4.72 -5.12 -12.55
N LYS A 2 -3.71 -4.74 -13.33
CA LYS A 2 -2.62 -5.66 -13.72
C LYS A 2 -1.44 -5.63 -12.75
N HIS A 3 -1.22 -4.50 -12.09
CA HIS A 3 -0.14 -4.28 -11.13
C HIS A 3 -0.68 -3.45 -9.96
N PHE A 4 -0.34 -3.85 -8.74
CA PHE A 4 -0.87 -3.22 -7.54
C PHE A 4 0.02 -3.51 -6.33
N ILE A 5 -0.14 -2.68 -5.30
CA ILE A 5 0.43 -2.84 -3.97
C ILE A 5 -0.76 -2.99 -3.01
N ASN A 6 -0.82 -4.13 -2.31
CA ASN A 6 -1.77 -4.37 -1.25
C ASN A 6 -1.10 -4.16 0.10
N ILE A 7 -1.78 -3.47 0.99
CA ILE A 7 -1.43 -3.42 2.40
C ILE A 7 -2.59 -4.03 3.17
N VAL A 8 -2.29 -5.07 3.93
CA VAL A 8 -3.29 -5.90 4.61
C VAL A 8 -3.12 -5.76 6.11
N TRP A 9 -4.17 -5.33 6.79
CA TRP A 9 -4.28 -5.34 8.23
C TRP A 9 -5.21 -6.47 8.67
N GLU A 10 -4.70 -7.43 9.46
CA GLU A 10 -5.48 -8.59 9.89
C GLU A 10 -6.64 -8.24 10.84
N LYS A 11 -6.52 -7.14 11.56
CA LYS A 11 -7.58 -6.61 12.44
C LYS A 11 -8.10 -5.31 11.86
N LYS A 12 -9.38 -5.05 12.11
CA LYS A 12 -9.98 -3.75 11.77
C LYS A 12 -9.23 -2.65 12.52
N VAL A 13 -8.66 -1.73 11.77
CA VAL A 13 -7.97 -0.55 12.28
C VAL A 13 -8.88 0.63 11.98
N ASP A 14 -9.43 1.26 13.02
CA ASP A 14 -10.40 2.37 12.90
C ASP A 14 -9.81 3.63 12.25
N ASP A 15 -8.48 3.73 12.15
CA ASP A 15 -7.72 4.91 11.72
C ASP A 15 -7.09 4.77 10.31
N ILE A 16 -7.51 3.81 9.48
CA ILE A 16 -7.02 3.75 8.09
C ILE A 16 -7.85 4.70 7.23
N ASP A 17 -7.40 5.96 7.16
CA ASP A 17 -8.01 7.03 6.36
C ASP A 17 -7.20 7.34 5.10
N GLY A 18 -7.70 8.29 4.30
CA GLY A 18 -7.03 8.80 3.10
C GLY A 18 -5.59 9.26 3.32
N VAL A 19 -5.21 9.65 4.56
CA VAL A 19 -3.83 10.01 4.92
C VAL A 19 -2.86 8.83 4.81
N VAL A 20 -3.30 7.63 5.16
CA VAL A 20 -2.49 6.41 5.00
C VAL A 20 -2.35 6.07 3.51
N ALA A 21 -3.42 6.23 2.74
CA ALA A 21 -3.39 6.05 1.29
C ALA A 21 -2.42 7.02 0.63
N ASP A 22 -2.50 8.32 0.95
CA ASP A 22 -1.58 9.35 0.48
C ASP A 22 -0.12 9.01 0.84
N ALA A 23 0.14 8.63 2.09
CA ALA A 23 1.50 8.28 2.53
C ALA A 23 2.08 7.07 1.75
N VAL A 24 1.24 6.10 1.39
CA VAL A 24 1.63 4.93 0.60
C VAL A 24 1.89 5.33 -0.86
N ILE A 25 1.03 6.20 -1.41
CA ILE A 25 1.17 6.77 -2.76
C ILE A 25 2.49 7.55 -2.86
N GLU A 26 2.79 8.43 -1.91
CA GLU A 26 4.07 9.17 -1.84
C GLU A 26 5.29 8.22 -1.75
N CYS A 27 5.17 7.07 -1.09
CA CYS A 27 6.25 6.08 -1.02
C CYS A 27 6.42 5.28 -2.32
N ALA A 28 5.35 5.18 -3.11
CA ALA A 28 5.31 4.50 -4.39
C ALA A 28 5.55 5.44 -5.58
N ASP A 29 5.93 6.69 -5.36
CA ASP A 29 6.13 7.76 -6.36
C ASP A 29 7.00 7.33 -7.57
N GLU A 30 8.08 6.55 -7.36
CA GLU A 30 8.90 5.98 -8.45
C GLU A 30 8.14 5.01 -9.38
N ALA A 31 6.99 4.52 -8.91
CA ALA A 31 6.11 3.54 -9.53
C ALA A 31 4.77 4.12 -10.01
N LEU A 32 4.52 5.41 -9.80
CA LEU A 32 3.24 6.08 -10.05
C LEU A 32 3.40 7.21 -11.08
N LEU A 33 2.34 7.49 -11.82
CA LEU A 33 2.23 8.71 -12.62
C LEU A 33 1.52 9.71 -11.72
N GLU A 34 2.17 10.84 -11.43
CA GLU A 34 1.81 11.87 -10.44
C GLU A 34 0.34 12.39 -10.51
N ASP A 35 -0.44 12.03 -11.55
CA ASP A 35 -1.76 12.60 -11.81
C ASP A 35 -2.95 11.63 -11.65
N GLU A 36 -2.77 10.30 -11.64
CA GLU A 36 -3.90 9.33 -11.63
C GLU A 36 -3.62 8.04 -10.85
N THR A 37 -3.22 8.17 -9.58
CA THR A 37 -3.09 6.97 -8.72
C THR A 37 -4.42 6.59 -8.10
N ASN A 38 -5.03 5.52 -8.60
CA ASN A 38 -6.23 4.94 -8.00
C ASN A 38 -5.87 4.07 -6.80
N TYR A 39 -6.53 4.29 -5.67
CA TYR A 39 -6.48 3.40 -4.53
C TYR A 39 -7.89 2.91 -4.17
N LEU A 40 -7.96 1.72 -3.59
CA LEU A 40 -9.20 1.09 -3.14
C LEU A 40 -9.01 0.60 -1.72
N LEU A 41 -9.91 1.00 -0.84
CA LEU A 41 -9.98 0.54 0.54
C LEU A 41 -11.14 -0.43 0.68
N GLY A 42 -10.87 -1.62 1.19
CA GLY A 42 -11.84 -2.70 1.34
C GLY A 42 -11.66 -3.46 2.65
N GLU A 43 -12.58 -4.38 2.91
CA GLU A 43 -12.50 -5.32 4.04
C GLU A 43 -11.97 -6.67 3.54
N THR A 44 -11.16 -7.33 4.35
CA THR A 44 -10.71 -8.70 4.06
C THR A 44 -11.79 -9.71 4.49
N ASP A 45 -11.76 -10.91 3.91
CA ASP A 45 -12.68 -12.02 4.27
C ASP A 45 -12.64 -12.40 5.76
N LYS A 46 -11.54 -12.03 6.45
CA LYS A 46 -11.34 -12.27 7.88
C LYS A 46 -11.78 -11.11 8.78
N GLY A 47 -12.41 -10.07 8.22
CA GLY A 47 -12.83 -8.87 8.96
C GLY A 47 -11.69 -7.87 9.24
N GLY A 48 -10.57 -8.00 8.52
CA GLY A 48 -9.49 -7.01 8.49
C GLY A 48 -9.72 -5.95 7.42
N LEU A 49 -8.69 -5.14 7.14
CA LEU A 49 -8.74 -4.07 6.15
C LEU A 49 -7.67 -4.30 5.09
N ILE A 50 -7.98 -3.98 3.84
CA ILE A 50 -7.04 -4.02 2.73
C ILE A 50 -7.05 -2.70 1.98
N LEU A 51 -5.86 -2.13 1.77
CA LEU A 51 -5.62 -0.99 0.91
C LEU A 51 -4.90 -1.47 -0.35
N THR A 52 -5.53 -1.32 -1.50
CA THR A 52 -4.96 -1.66 -2.80
C THR A 52 -4.64 -0.37 -3.55
N VAL A 53 -3.37 -0.16 -3.87
CA VAL A 53 -2.90 0.96 -4.69
C VAL A 53 -2.53 0.43 -6.07
N GLU A 54 -3.17 0.93 -7.13
CA GLU A 54 -2.86 0.54 -8.50
C GLU A 54 -1.54 1.19 -8.95
N THR A 55 -0.65 0.39 -9.57
CA THR A 55 0.58 0.90 -10.15
C THR A 55 0.49 0.89 -11.68
N HIS A 56 1.00 1.94 -12.34
CA HIS A 56 0.91 2.07 -13.80
C HIS A 56 1.82 1.08 -14.54
N LYS A 57 2.86 0.58 -13.86
CA LYS A 57 3.84 -0.37 -14.38
C LYS A 57 4.11 -1.47 -13.34
N PRO A 58 4.57 -2.66 -13.76
CA PRO A 58 5.13 -3.63 -12.84
C PRO A 58 6.38 -3.06 -12.19
N LEU A 59 6.51 -3.31 -10.89
CA LEU A 59 7.76 -3.08 -10.17
C LEU A 59 8.70 -4.27 -10.42
N LYS A 60 9.97 -4.02 -10.76
CA LYS A 60 10.97 -5.10 -10.76
C LYS A 60 11.25 -5.54 -9.32
N GLY A 61 11.69 -6.78 -9.12
CA GLY A 61 11.93 -7.33 -7.76
C GLY A 61 12.81 -6.46 -6.84
N SER A 62 13.80 -5.74 -7.39
CA SER A 62 14.59 -4.78 -6.62
C SER A 62 13.83 -3.50 -6.27
N GLU A 63 13.02 -2.99 -7.21
CA GLU A 63 12.19 -1.80 -7.01
C GLU A 63 11.03 -2.11 -6.03
N SER A 64 10.42 -3.29 -6.13
CA SER A 64 9.35 -3.72 -5.22
C SER A 64 9.85 -3.84 -3.79
N THR A 65 11.08 -4.35 -3.59
CA THR A 65 11.68 -4.43 -2.25
C THR A 65 11.85 -3.05 -1.64
N VAL A 66 12.42 -2.11 -2.41
CA VAL A 66 12.62 -0.72 -1.95
C VAL A 66 11.29 -0.04 -1.63
N VAL A 67 10.28 -0.19 -2.48
CA VAL A 67 8.95 0.39 -2.26
C VAL A 67 8.27 -0.24 -1.03
N ALA A 68 8.33 -1.56 -0.88
CA ALA A 68 7.79 -2.25 0.29
C ALA A 68 8.44 -1.78 1.59
N GLU A 69 9.78 -1.62 1.61
CA GLU A 69 10.50 -1.13 2.78
C GLU A 69 10.13 0.33 3.11
N ARG A 70 9.95 1.20 2.10
CA ARG A 70 9.54 2.59 2.33
C ARG A 70 8.14 2.67 2.92
N ILE A 71 7.20 1.92 2.34
CA ILE A 71 5.82 1.82 2.84
C ILE A 71 5.83 1.30 4.28
N ALA A 72 6.57 0.22 4.55
CA ALA A 72 6.63 -0.35 5.89
C ALA A 72 7.18 0.64 6.91
N ASN A 73 8.32 1.29 6.61
CA ASN A 73 8.90 2.31 7.49
C ASN A 73 7.94 3.48 7.74
N LYS A 74 7.23 3.94 6.70
CA LYS A 74 6.25 5.03 6.83
C LYS A 74 5.07 4.62 7.72
N LEU A 75 4.53 3.41 7.52
CA LEU A 75 3.44 2.89 8.35
C LEU A 75 3.89 2.69 9.81
N PHE A 76 5.12 2.25 10.05
CA PHE A 76 5.69 2.18 11.39
C PHE A 76 5.82 3.56 12.04
N ASP A 77 6.27 4.58 11.31
CA ASP A 77 6.35 5.97 11.80
C ASP A 77 4.97 6.53 12.18
N LEU A 78 3.94 6.15 11.41
CA LEU A 78 2.54 6.47 11.70
C LEU A 78 1.93 5.65 12.85
N GLY A 79 2.67 4.66 13.40
CA GLY A 79 2.24 3.85 14.55
C GLY A 79 1.53 2.54 14.19
N TYR A 80 1.41 2.19 12.92
CA TYR A 80 0.91 0.88 12.50
C TYR A 80 2.03 -0.15 12.65
N ASN A 81 1.77 -1.25 13.35
CA ASN A 81 2.79 -2.27 13.65
C ASN A 81 2.38 -3.70 13.21
N HIS A 82 1.16 -3.84 12.69
CA HIS A 82 0.57 -5.12 12.33
C HIS A 82 -0.07 -5.02 10.94
N PHE A 83 0.75 -5.15 9.91
CA PHE A 83 0.34 -5.14 8.52
C PHE A 83 1.29 -5.98 7.66
N ASP A 84 0.79 -6.46 6.53
CA ASP A 84 1.56 -7.11 5.48
C ASP A 84 1.53 -6.26 4.22
N VAL A 85 2.66 -6.18 3.51
CA VAL A 85 2.77 -5.49 2.21
C VAL A 85 2.96 -6.54 1.12
N GLU A 86 2.02 -6.62 0.20
CA GLU A 86 2.03 -7.55 -0.93
C GLU A 86 2.10 -6.77 -2.24
N ILE A 87 3.09 -7.04 -3.09
CA ILE A 87 3.29 -6.34 -4.36
C ILE A 87 3.13 -7.33 -5.52
N SER A 88 2.30 -6.98 -6.49
CA SER A 88 2.13 -7.76 -7.72
C SER A 88 3.28 -7.46 -8.71
N VAL A 89 4.30 -8.32 -8.71
CA VAL A 89 5.44 -8.30 -9.66
C VAL A 89 5.12 -8.96 -11.01
#